data_AF-A0AAX2EAB6-F1
#
_entry.id   AF-A0AAX2EAB6-F1
#
_cell.length_a   1.000
_cell.length_b   1.000
_cell.length_c   1.000
_cell.angle_alpha   90.00
_cell.angle_beta   90.00
_cell.angle_gamma   90.00
#
_symmetry.space_group_name_H-M   'P 1'
#
loop_
_entity.id
_entity.type
_entity.pdbx_description
1 polymer ?
#
loop_
_entity_poly.entity_id
_entity_poly.type
_entity_poly.pdbx_seq_one_letter_code
_entity_poly.pdbx_strand_id
1 'polypeptide(L)'
;MKKHTQDIYFTGYVTVLIKGDRPELFFNQLVQEKVLVWDIIKKDSQTCEAKIRKQDISKLRMQRRGTGYKIRFRSKHGFPFLFTALLHKKPLLLGIAISILSIFFLSNTVWKIEVRGVSPELEHQIETKLDDYGVRLGAFKLTLGAPVDIQQRLLQDIPDLLWIGVQEKGTTYALEGVPKTIVKEEEQPGPRHLVAKKKGVIVDMFVSEGVAQVGVHDYVEPGDVLVSGLIGNEPPPVNKDQKDKTEQKDTRKHVAATGNVIARTWYNVSAAVPLEETYTVLSGKQENKYAIQFGDSFQLPVWGFGETEFKDSQEQTSVRHLRFLRWELPIGMGKTTEYERVTKQVKRTKEEAIAQAEKLAKQDLQLQVGADADIISQKILHETVENGKVKLILYFQVNEDIATSQPISQGD
;
A
#
# COMPACT_ATOMS: atom_id res chain seq x y z
N MET A 1 17.22 -51.65 0.52
CA MET A 1 16.55 -52.19 -0.69
C MET A 1 15.89 -51.15 -1.61
N LYS A 2 15.53 -49.92 -1.18
CA LYS A 2 14.84 -48.94 -2.03
C LYS A 2 15.71 -48.20 -3.09
N LYS A 3 17.04 -48.08 -2.90
CA LYS A 3 17.93 -47.36 -3.83
C LYS A 3 18.09 -48.05 -5.20
N HIS A 4 18.16 -49.38 -5.24
CA HIS A 4 18.35 -50.10 -6.51
C HIS A 4 17.14 -50.06 -7.45
N THR A 5 15.93 -49.86 -6.91
CA THR A 5 14.70 -49.82 -7.72
C THR A 5 14.57 -48.52 -8.50
N GLN A 6 15.13 -47.42 -8.01
CA GLN A 6 15.08 -46.10 -8.66
C GLN A 6 15.99 -46.02 -9.89
N ASP A 7 17.23 -46.52 -9.80
CA ASP A 7 18.17 -46.55 -10.94
C ASP A 7 17.66 -47.36 -12.14
N ILE A 8 16.94 -48.45 -11.84
CA ILE A 8 16.35 -49.35 -12.85
C ILE A 8 15.21 -48.66 -13.61
N TYR A 9 14.51 -47.71 -12.99
CA TYR A 9 13.44 -46.95 -13.66
C TYR A 9 14.00 -45.94 -14.68
N PHE A 10 15.13 -45.29 -14.36
CA PHE A 10 15.82 -44.35 -15.24
C PHE A 10 16.54 -45.04 -16.42
N THR A 11 17.17 -46.20 -16.19
CA THR A 11 17.85 -46.97 -17.25
C THR A 11 16.91 -47.84 -18.08
N GLY A 12 15.74 -48.16 -17.53
CA GLY A 12 14.73 -49.01 -18.16
C GLY A 12 15.09 -50.49 -18.17
N TYR A 13 14.07 -51.34 -18.12
CA TYR A 13 14.22 -52.79 -18.13
C TYR A 13 13.20 -53.45 -19.03
N VAL A 14 13.51 -54.68 -19.44
CA VAL A 14 12.65 -55.49 -20.29
C VAL A 14 12.47 -56.85 -19.62
N THR A 15 11.22 -57.32 -19.60
CA THR A 15 10.92 -58.68 -19.17
C THR A 15 11.10 -59.61 -20.35
N VAL A 16 12.03 -60.55 -20.20
CA VAL A 16 12.37 -61.55 -21.22
C VAL A 16 11.85 -62.90 -20.80
N LEU A 17 11.34 -63.65 -21.77
CA LEU A 17 10.88 -65.01 -21.62
C LEU A 17 11.75 -65.89 -22.50
N ILE A 18 12.39 -66.89 -21.88
CA ILE A 18 13.38 -67.75 -22.51
C ILE A 18 12.81 -69.16 -22.54
N LYS A 19 12.77 -69.76 -23.73
CA LYS A 19 12.30 -71.13 -23.96
C LYS A 19 13.45 -72.00 -24.45
N GLY A 20 13.63 -73.17 -23.85
CA GLY A 20 14.60 -74.18 -24.28
C GLY A 20 14.84 -75.21 -23.17
N ASP A 21 15.73 -76.16 -23.42
CA ASP A 21 16.07 -77.17 -22.42
C ASP A 21 16.91 -76.54 -21.29
N ARG A 22 16.50 -76.75 -20.03
CA ARG A 22 17.11 -76.15 -18.83
C ARG A 22 17.36 -74.63 -18.93
N PRO A 23 16.30 -73.81 -19.03
CA PRO A 23 16.42 -72.37 -19.27
C PRO A 23 17.12 -71.58 -18.15
N GLU A 24 17.26 -72.16 -16.95
CA GLU A 24 18.02 -71.59 -15.83
C GLU A 24 19.51 -71.43 -16.13
N LEU A 25 20.09 -72.36 -16.92
CA LEU A 25 21.51 -72.33 -17.29
C LEU A 25 21.85 -71.09 -18.13
N PHE A 26 20.91 -70.65 -18.97
CA PHE A 26 21.08 -69.45 -19.78
C PHE A 26 21.15 -68.18 -18.91
N PHE A 27 20.39 -68.11 -17.81
CA PHE A 27 20.50 -66.98 -16.88
C PHE A 27 21.80 -67.02 -16.08
N ASN A 28 22.29 -68.21 -15.70
CA ASN A 28 23.58 -68.35 -15.04
C ASN A 28 24.74 -67.86 -15.92
N GLN A 29 24.70 -68.16 -17.22
CA GLN A 29 25.68 -67.64 -18.18
C GLN A 29 25.64 -66.11 -18.29
N LEU A 30 24.44 -65.52 -18.32
CA LEU A 30 24.28 -64.06 -18.34
C LEU A 30 24.85 -63.40 -17.08
N VAL A 31 24.64 -64.02 -15.92
CA VAL A 31 25.21 -63.52 -14.64
C VAL A 31 26.73 -63.59 -14.65
N GLN A 32 27.32 -64.65 -15.23
CA GLN A 32 28.78 -64.78 -15.41
C GLN A 32 29.37 -63.67 -16.31
N GLU A 33 28.60 -63.23 -17.32
CA GLU A 33 28.97 -62.08 -18.18
C GLU A 33 28.68 -60.70 -17.55
N LYS A 34 28.44 -60.66 -16.24
CA LYS A 34 28.12 -59.44 -15.48
C LYS A 34 26.85 -58.74 -15.97
N VAL A 35 25.90 -59.49 -16.55
CA VAL A 35 24.56 -58.97 -16.86
C VAL A 35 23.70 -59.09 -15.61
N LEU A 36 23.16 -57.96 -15.16
CA LEU A 36 22.27 -57.94 -14.00
C LEU A 36 20.89 -58.51 -14.41
N VAL A 37 20.56 -59.68 -13.89
CA VAL A 37 19.26 -60.36 -14.06
C VAL A 37 18.56 -60.40 -12.70
N TRP A 38 17.28 -60.04 -12.66
CA TRP A 38 16.49 -60.08 -11.42
C TRP A 38 15.07 -60.58 -11.67
N ASP A 39 14.40 -60.99 -10.60
CA ASP A 39 13.00 -61.46 -10.62
C ASP A 39 12.81 -62.65 -11.59
N ILE A 40 13.65 -63.68 -11.40
CA ILE A 40 13.65 -64.90 -12.20
C ILE A 40 12.49 -65.79 -11.73
N ILE A 41 11.55 -66.07 -12.62
CA ILE A 41 10.35 -66.87 -12.36
C ILE A 41 10.34 -68.03 -13.35
N LYS A 42 10.43 -69.27 -12.83
CA LYS A 42 10.24 -70.47 -13.63
C LYS A 42 8.74 -70.68 -13.88
N LYS A 43 8.33 -70.73 -15.16
CA LYS A 43 6.93 -70.93 -15.55
C LYS A 43 6.64 -72.40 -15.85
N ASP A 44 7.59 -73.09 -16.46
CA ASP A 44 7.51 -74.51 -16.81
C ASP A 44 8.93 -75.11 -16.92
N SER A 45 9.03 -76.43 -17.02
CA SER A 45 10.27 -77.21 -17.25
C SER A 45 11.14 -76.64 -18.39
N GLN A 46 10.54 -76.08 -19.43
CA GLN A 46 11.24 -75.50 -20.58
C GLN A 46 11.14 -73.97 -20.68
N THR A 47 10.54 -73.27 -19.70
CA THR A 47 10.36 -71.80 -19.79
C THR A 47 10.65 -71.05 -18.50
N CYS A 48 11.46 -70.00 -18.61
CA CYS A 48 11.74 -69.07 -17.53
C CYS A 48 11.58 -67.61 -17.97
N GLU A 49 11.12 -66.79 -17.05
CA GLU A 49 10.91 -65.35 -17.22
C GLU A 49 11.86 -64.61 -16.29
N ALA A 50 12.50 -63.53 -16.77
CA ALA A 50 13.32 -62.67 -15.92
C ALA A 50 13.34 -61.24 -16.43
N LYS A 51 13.77 -60.30 -15.57
CA LYS A 51 13.95 -58.89 -15.93
C LYS A 51 15.43 -58.59 -16.16
N ILE A 52 15.71 -57.87 -17.25
CA ILE A 52 17.06 -57.46 -17.66
C ILE A 52 17.05 -55.97 -18.02
N ARG A 53 18.15 -55.25 -17.76
CA ARG A 53 18.29 -53.83 -18.13
C ARG A 53 18.26 -53.65 -19.66
N LYS A 54 17.74 -52.50 -20.11
CA LYS A 54 17.68 -52.15 -21.54
C LYS A 54 19.07 -52.18 -22.21
N GLN A 55 20.10 -51.71 -21.51
CA GLN A 55 21.47 -51.62 -22.02
C GLN A 55 22.09 -53.00 -22.32
N ASP A 56 21.71 -54.03 -21.57
CA ASP A 56 22.26 -55.39 -21.71
C ASP A 56 21.50 -56.26 -22.73
N ILE A 57 20.49 -55.72 -23.43
CA ILE A 57 19.77 -56.43 -24.49
C ILE A 57 20.70 -56.86 -25.63
N SER A 58 21.76 -56.09 -25.90
CA SER A 58 22.74 -56.44 -26.94
C SER A 58 23.53 -57.70 -26.54
N LYS A 59 24.00 -57.76 -25.28
CA LYS A 59 24.72 -58.92 -24.73
C LYS A 59 23.83 -60.17 -24.67
N LEU A 60 22.58 -60.00 -24.25
CA LEU A 60 21.56 -61.06 -24.30
C LEU A 60 21.39 -61.65 -25.70
N ARG A 61 21.36 -60.81 -26.75
CA ARG A 61 21.26 -61.25 -28.15
C ARG A 61 22.53 -61.93 -28.64
N MET A 62 23.69 -61.49 -28.18
CA MET A 62 24.97 -62.10 -28.48
C MET A 62 25.06 -63.51 -27.89
N GLN A 63 24.71 -63.66 -26.60
CA GLN A 63 24.69 -64.96 -25.91
C GLN A 63 23.71 -65.97 -26.49
N ARG A 64 22.61 -65.49 -27.09
CA ARG A 64 21.71 -66.38 -27.83
C ARG A 64 22.38 -67.03 -29.05
N ARG A 65 23.31 -66.34 -29.72
CA ARG A 65 23.93 -66.83 -30.96
C ARG A 65 24.74 -68.09 -30.65
N GLY A 66 24.39 -69.20 -31.29
CA GLY A 66 25.02 -70.51 -31.03
C GLY A 66 24.31 -71.36 -29.97
N THR A 67 23.19 -70.89 -29.39
CA THR A 67 22.37 -71.68 -28.45
C THR A 67 21.01 -72.04 -29.06
N GLY A 68 20.40 -73.14 -28.57
CA GLY A 68 19.04 -73.57 -28.96
C GLY A 68 17.90 -72.75 -28.31
N TYR A 69 18.22 -71.73 -27.53
CA TYR A 69 17.24 -70.96 -26.76
C TYR A 69 16.45 -69.96 -27.62
N LYS A 70 15.14 -69.89 -27.40
CA LYS A 70 14.23 -68.91 -28.01
C LYS A 70 13.90 -67.81 -27.01
N ILE A 71 14.25 -66.56 -27.35
CA ILE A 71 13.98 -65.38 -26.51
C ILE A 71 12.75 -64.64 -27.04
N ARG A 72 11.80 -64.34 -26.15
CA ARG A 72 10.65 -63.46 -26.41
C ARG A 72 10.66 -62.29 -25.43
N PHE A 73 10.46 -61.08 -25.92
CA PHE A 73 10.32 -59.89 -25.07
C PHE A 73 8.84 -59.70 -24.73
N ARG A 74 8.47 -59.79 -23.45
CA ARG A 74 7.07 -59.74 -23.00
C ARG A 74 6.59 -58.30 -22.75
N SER A 75 7.41 -57.48 -22.11
CA SER A 75 7.04 -56.12 -21.75
C SER A 75 8.27 -55.22 -21.60
N LYS A 76 8.13 -53.96 -22.03
CA LYS A 76 9.18 -52.93 -21.97
C LYS A 76 8.77 -51.89 -20.93
N HIS A 77 9.61 -51.61 -19.96
CA HIS A 77 9.30 -50.72 -18.84
C HIS A 77 10.43 -49.72 -18.58
N GLY A 78 10.06 -48.50 -18.18
CA GLY A 78 10.99 -47.44 -17.75
C GLY A 78 10.99 -46.17 -18.61
N PHE A 79 11.60 -45.12 -18.06
CA PHE A 79 11.64 -43.77 -18.65
C PHE A 79 12.14 -43.71 -20.10
N PRO A 80 13.17 -44.47 -20.52
CA PRO A 80 13.67 -44.41 -21.89
C PRO A 80 12.68 -44.92 -22.94
N PHE A 81 11.74 -45.78 -22.56
CA PHE A 81 10.70 -46.29 -23.47
C PHE A 81 9.53 -45.31 -23.56
N LEU A 82 9.16 -44.68 -22.43
CA LEU A 82 8.16 -43.62 -22.38
C LEU A 82 8.61 -42.38 -23.15
N PHE A 83 9.84 -41.91 -22.96
CA PHE A 83 10.39 -40.75 -23.68
C PHE A 83 10.44 -40.99 -25.20
N THR A 84 10.86 -42.17 -25.66
CA THR A 84 10.82 -42.51 -27.09
C THR A 84 9.40 -42.60 -27.63
N ALA A 85 8.45 -43.12 -26.85
CA ALA A 85 7.05 -43.16 -27.25
C ALA A 85 6.45 -41.75 -27.32
N LEU A 86 6.81 -40.87 -26.38
CA LEU A 86 6.44 -39.46 -26.33
C LEU A 86 6.94 -38.71 -27.58
N LEU A 87 8.20 -38.90 -27.95
CA LEU A 87 8.83 -38.31 -29.15
C LEU A 87 8.19 -38.77 -30.47
N HIS A 88 7.61 -39.98 -30.51
CA HIS A 88 6.88 -40.45 -31.71
C HIS A 88 5.49 -39.83 -31.84
N LYS A 89 4.94 -39.23 -30.77
CA LYS A 89 3.66 -38.52 -30.82
C LYS A 89 3.88 -37.09 -31.31
N LYS A 90 3.91 -36.92 -32.64
CA LYS A 90 3.99 -35.61 -33.31
C LYS A 90 3.06 -34.52 -32.76
N PRO A 91 1.76 -34.77 -32.48
CA PRO A 91 0.88 -33.72 -31.94
C PRO A 91 1.26 -33.30 -30.52
N LEU A 92 1.81 -34.21 -29.72
CA LEU A 92 2.24 -33.89 -28.36
C LEU A 92 3.51 -33.03 -28.36
N LEU A 93 4.47 -33.33 -29.24
CA LEU A 93 5.64 -32.48 -29.41
C LEU A 93 5.26 -31.08 -29.90
N LEU A 94 4.31 -30.98 -30.82
CA LEU A 94 3.78 -29.70 -31.28
C LEU A 94 3.12 -28.94 -30.12
N GLY A 95 2.31 -29.60 -29.30
CA GLY A 95 1.68 -28.99 -28.13
C GLY A 95 2.70 -28.48 -27.10
N ILE A 96 3.76 -29.24 -26.84
CA ILE A 96 4.86 -28.81 -25.97
C ILE A 96 5.58 -27.60 -26.57
N ALA A 97 5.89 -27.63 -27.86
CA ALA A 97 6.54 -26.51 -28.55
C ALA A 97 5.68 -25.24 -28.50
N ILE A 98 4.37 -25.35 -28.77
CA ILE A 98 3.43 -24.23 -28.66
C ILE A 98 3.35 -23.74 -27.22
N SER A 99 3.30 -24.64 -26.24
CA SER A 99 3.25 -24.25 -24.83
C SER A 99 4.50 -23.47 -24.40
N ILE A 100 5.70 -23.94 -24.79
CA ILE A 100 6.96 -23.22 -24.53
C ILE A 100 6.95 -21.86 -25.21
N LEU A 101 6.49 -21.81 -26.47
CA LEU A 101 6.39 -20.56 -27.23
C LEU A 101 5.40 -19.59 -26.57
N SER A 102 4.23 -20.06 -26.14
CA SER A 102 3.24 -19.26 -25.41
C SER A 102 3.81 -18.75 -24.09
N ILE A 103 4.50 -19.58 -23.30
CA ILE A 103 5.16 -19.15 -22.07
C ILE A 103 6.21 -18.07 -22.38
N PHE A 104 7.00 -18.25 -23.44
CA PHE A 104 7.99 -17.27 -23.87
C PHE A 104 7.34 -15.93 -24.25
N PHE A 105 6.26 -15.95 -25.06
CA PHE A 105 5.53 -14.74 -25.41
C PHE A 105 4.92 -14.07 -24.17
N LEU A 106 4.16 -14.81 -23.35
CA LEU A 106 3.53 -14.27 -22.15
C LEU A 106 4.54 -13.71 -21.14
N SER A 107 5.71 -14.35 -20.99
CA SER A 107 6.76 -13.88 -20.08
C SER A 107 7.49 -12.64 -20.58
N ASN A 108 7.47 -12.40 -21.90
CA ASN A 108 8.11 -11.26 -22.53
C ASN A 108 7.13 -10.15 -22.93
N THR A 109 5.86 -10.24 -22.54
CA THR A 109 4.85 -9.19 -22.77
C THR A 109 4.66 -8.32 -21.52
N VAL A 110 4.50 -7.02 -21.72
CA VAL A 110 4.14 -6.06 -20.67
C VAL A 110 2.66 -6.22 -20.34
N TRP A 111 2.34 -6.73 -19.15
CA TRP A 111 0.95 -6.95 -18.71
C TRP A 111 0.43 -5.83 -17.82
N LYS A 112 1.33 -5.05 -17.21
CA LYS A 112 0.96 -3.99 -16.28
C LYS A 112 2.00 -2.88 -16.27
N ILE A 113 1.52 -1.65 -16.18
CA ILE A 113 2.33 -0.46 -15.91
C ILE A 113 1.73 0.14 -14.64
N GLU A 114 2.56 0.38 -13.64
CA GLU A 114 2.17 1.03 -12.39
C GLU A 114 3.00 2.30 -12.23
N VAL A 115 2.34 3.44 -12.11
CA VAL A 115 2.99 4.72 -11.79
C VAL A 115 2.62 5.10 -10.36
N ARG A 116 3.60 5.52 -9.57
CA ARG A 116 3.44 5.90 -8.16
C ARG A 116 4.20 7.18 -7.85
N GLY A 117 3.78 7.89 -6.80
CA GLY A 117 4.50 9.04 -6.26
C GLY A 117 4.23 10.38 -6.97
N VAL A 118 3.32 10.42 -7.94
CA VAL A 118 2.97 11.61 -8.73
C VAL A 118 1.47 11.93 -8.64
N SER A 119 1.09 13.15 -9.02
CA SER A 119 -0.32 13.54 -9.14
C SER A 119 -1.00 12.81 -10.31
N PRO A 120 -2.34 12.66 -10.29
CA PRO A 120 -3.07 12.00 -11.39
C PRO A 120 -2.85 12.66 -12.77
N GLU A 121 -2.65 13.98 -12.78
CA GLU A 121 -2.33 14.74 -14.00
C GLU A 121 -0.96 14.35 -14.58
N LEU A 122 0.06 14.26 -13.72
CA LEU A 122 1.40 13.81 -14.11
C LEU A 122 1.43 12.34 -14.49
N GLU A 123 0.67 11.49 -13.80
CA GLU A 123 0.51 10.08 -14.15
C GLU A 123 0.00 9.93 -15.58
N HIS A 124 -1.05 10.67 -15.96
CA HIS A 124 -1.58 10.64 -17.33
C HIS A 124 -0.55 11.12 -18.37
N GLN A 125 0.23 12.16 -18.06
CA GLN A 125 1.31 12.63 -18.94
C GLN A 125 2.40 11.57 -19.12
N ILE A 126 2.81 10.90 -18.04
CA ILE A 126 3.78 9.81 -18.07
C ILE A 126 3.25 8.65 -18.91
N GLU A 127 2.00 8.22 -18.71
CA GLU A 127 1.39 7.14 -19.50
C GLU A 127 1.34 7.48 -21.00
N THR A 128 1.00 8.73 -21.33
CA THR A 128 0.97 9.20 -22.73
C THR A 128 2.35 9.12 -23.36
N LYS A 129 3.39 9.59 -22.66
CA LYS A 129 4.78 9.54 -23.14
C LYS A 129 5.33 8.12 -23.24
N LEU A 130 4.96 7.25 -22.31
CA LEU A 130 5.30 5.84 -22.37
C LEU A 130 4.71 5.17 -23.63
N ASP A 131 3.47 5.51 -23.99
CA ASP A 131 2.84 5.00 -25.22
C ASP A 131 3.56 5.48 -26.48
N ASP A 132 3.98 6.76 -26.52
CA ASP A 132 4.81 7.32 -27.61
C ASP A 132 6.15 6.56 -27.77
N TYR A 133 6.73 6.08 -26.66
CA TYR A 133 7.96 5.27 -26.67
C TYR A 133 7.70 3.79 -26.98
N GLY A 134 6.45 3.38 -27.16
CA GLY A 134 6.02 2.00 -27.38
C GLY A 134 5.91 1.16 -26.11
N VAL A 135 6.13 1.74 -24.93
CA VAL A 135 5.98 1.09 -23.62
C VAL A 135 4.52 1.10 -23.21
N ARG A 136 3.75 0.17 -23.77
CA ARG A 136 2.30 0.05 -23.56
C ARG A 136 1.90 -1.35 -23.12
N LEU A 137 0.66 -1.48 -22.65
CA LEU A 137 0.08 -2.79 -22.34
C LEU A 137 0.07 -3.66 -23.61
N GLY A 138 0.61 -4.88 -23.50
CA GLY A 138 0.78 -5.81 -24.62
C GLY A 138 2.07 -5.62 -25.42
N ALA A 139 2.92 -4.63 -25.09
CA ALA A 139 4.21 -4.43 -25.76
C ALA A 139 5.16 -5.61 -25.48
N PHE A 140 5.99 -5.93 -26.47
CA PHE A 140 7.00 -6.97 -26.34
C PHE A 140 8.29 -6.38 -25.76
N LYS A 141 8.72 -6.87 -24.59
CA LYS A 141 9.83 -6.28 -23.83
C LYS A 141 11.15 -6.26 -24.60
N LEU A 142 11.39 -7.27 -25.43
CA LEU A 142 12.60 -7.38 -26.27
C LEU A 142 12.71 -6.28 -27.34
N THR A 143 11.62 -5.58 -27.68
CA THR A 143 11.65 -4.44 -28.60
C THR A 143 11.78 -3.09 -27.91
N LEU A 144 11.69 -3.06 -26.57
CA LEU A 144 11.77 -1.83 -25.78
C LEU A 144 13.23 -1.47 -25.46
N GLY A 145 13.51 -0.18 -25.32
CA GLY A 145 14.82 0.31 -24.85
C GLY A 145 15.09 -0.08 -23.40
N ALA A 146 16.32 0.10 -22.92
CA ALA A 146 16.64 -0.19 -21.54
C ALA A 146 15.81 0.73 -20.60
N PRO A 147 15.45 0.27 -19.39
CA PRO A 147 14.72 1.11 -18.41
C PRO A 147 15.39 2.47 -18.16
N VAL A 148 16.73 2.52 -18.21
CA VAL A 148 17.52 3.76 -18.07
C VAL A 148 17.24 4.75 -19.20
N ASP A 149 17.09 4.28 -20.43
CA ASP A 149 16.80 5.12 -21.59
C ASP A 149 15.39 5.71 -21.49
N ILE A 150 14.42 4.88 -21.07
CA ILE A 150 13.03 5.29 -20.84
C ILE A 150 12.99 6.35 -19.74
N GLN A 151 13.72 6.13 -18.64
CA GLN A 151 13.84 7.08 -17.55
C GLN A 151 14.37 8.44 -18.01
N GLN A 152 15.48 8.45 -18.76
CA GLN A 152 16.10 9.67 -19.24
C GLN A 152 15.18 10.45 -20.18
N ARG A 153 14.47 9.76 -21.07
CA ARG A 153 13.48 10.40 -21.98
C ARG A 153 12.31 11.02 -21.22
N LEU A 154 11.77 10.30 -20.22
CA LEU A 154 10.69 10.83 -19.38
C LEU A 154 11.10 12.10 -18.64
N LEU A 155 12.32 12.15 -18.09
CA LEU A 155 12.84 13.37 -17.44
C LEU A 155 13.06 14.53 -18.41
N GLN A 156 13.39 14.23 -19.67
CA GLN A 156 13.58 15.25 -20.69
C GLN A 156 12.25 15.81 -21.21
N ASP A 157 11.24 14.96 -21.39
CA ASP A 157 9.98 15.34 -22.02
C ASP A 157 8.94 15.90 -21.05
N ILE A 158 9.11 15.67 -19.74
CA ILE A 158 8.18 16.11 -18.69
C ILE A 158 8.94 17.03 -17.72
N PRO A 159 8.90 18.37 -17.91
CA PRO A 159 9.68 19.32 -17.11
C PRO A 159 9.23 19.42 -15.64
N ASP A 160 8.02 18.95 -15.36
CA ASP A 160 7.41 18.93 -14.03
C ASP A 160 7.86 17.72 -13.18
N LEU A 161 8.64 16.80 -13.73
CA LEU A 161 9.29 15.72 -12.98
C LEU A 161 10.67 16.16 -12.46
N LEU A 162 10.90 16.00 -11.16
CA LEU A 162 12.24 16.18 -10.57
C LEU A 162 13.08 14.92 -10.78
N TRP A 163 12.46 13.76 -10.57
CA TRP A 163 13.09 12.46 -10.71
C TRP A 163 12.03 11.41 -11.04
N ILE A 164 12.44 10.36 -11.74
CA ILE A 164 11.61 9.18 -11.97
C ILE A 164 12.51 7.96 -11.98
N GLY A 165 12.08 6.89 -11.33
CA GLY A 165 12.73 5.59 -11.37
C GLY A 165 11.90 4.63 -12.20
N VAL A 166 12.51 3.97 -13.18
CA VAL A 166 11.85 2.95 -14.01
C VAL A 166 12.43 1.57 -13.68
N GLN A 167 11.59 0.66 -13.19
CA GLN A 167 11.99 -0.70 -12.84
C GLN A 167 11.15 -1.75 -13.57
N GLU A 168 11.83 -2.73 -14.19
CA GLU A 168 11.19 -3.91 -14.72
C GLU A 168 11.06 -4.98 -13.62
N LYS A 169 9.83 -5.28 -13.20
CA LYS A 169 9.49 -6.35 -12.25
C LYS A 169 8.77 -7.48 -12.98
N GLY A 170 9.54 -8.38 -13.59
CA GLY A 170 8.98 -9.49 -14.37
C GLY A 170 8.23 -8.97 -15.59
N THR A 171 6.91 -9.08 -15.61
CA THR A 171 6.06 -8.57 -16.71
C THR A 171 5.41 -7.21 -16.42
N THR A 172 5.78 -6.58 -15.31
CA THR A 172 5.25 -5.28 -14.88
C THR A 172 6.34 -4.22 -14.93
N TYR A 173 6.03 -3.06 -15.50
CA TYR A 173 6.86 -1.85 -15.37
C TYR A 173 6.35 -1.05 -14.16
N ALA A 174 7.21 -0.87 -13.17
CA ALA A 174 6.93 -0.04 -11.99
C ALA A 174 7.71 1.26 -12.11
N LEU A 175 7.00 2.38 -12.10
CA LEU A 175 7.54 3.72 -12.16
C LEU A 175 7.26 4.44 -10.84
N GLU A 176 8.30 5.05 -10.28
CA GLU A 176 8.20 5.88 -9.07
C GLU A 176 8.69 7.28 -9.43
N GLY A 177 7.78 8.23 -9.54
CA GLY A 177 8.07 9.62 -9.87
C GLY A 177 8.09 10.50 -8.61
N VAL A 178 8.91 11.55 -8.66
CA VAL A 178 8.92 12.64 -7.70
C VAL A 178 8.63 13.92 -8.46
N PRO A 179 7.50 14.60 -8.21
CA PRO A 179 7.16 15.84 -8.89
C PRO A 179 8.09 16.96 -8.44
N LYS A 180 8.33 17.91 -9.33
CA LYS A 180 9.05 19.13 -9.03
C LYS A 180 8.14 20.04 -8.22
N THR A 181 8.55 20.39 -7.00
CA THR A 181 7.84 21.38 -6.19
C THR A 181 8.08 22.75 -6.80
N ILE A 182 7.10 23.27 -7.54
CA ILE A 182 7.08 24.67 -7.93
C ILE A 182 6.62 25.43 -6.68
N VAL A 183 7.56 26.08 -5.99
CA VAL A 183 7.19 27.13 -5.04
C VAL A 183 6.63 28.25 -5.90
N LYS A 184 5.31 28.31 -6.07
CA LYS A 184 4.66 29.54 -6.52
C LYS A 184 5.10 30.59 -5.50
N GLU A 185 5.85 31.60 -5.96
CA GLU A 185 5.93 32.84 -5.20
C GLU A 185 4.49 33.24 -4.94
N GLU A 186 4.08 33.20 -3.67
CA GLU A 186 2.77 33.68 -3.27
C GLU A 186 2.61 35.09 -3.83
N GLU A 187 1.47 35.36 -4.48
CA GLU A 187 1.15 36.70 -4.94
C GLU A 187 1.38 37.66 -3.77
N GLN A 188 2.23 38.68 -3.99
CA GLN A 188 2.57 39.61 -2.91
C GLN A 188 1.27 40.16 -2.32
N PRO A 189 1.03 39.95 -1.02
CA PRO A 189 -0.23 40.33 -0.41
C PRO A 189 -0.45 41.82 -0.64
N GLY A 190 -1.63 42.20 -1.14
CA GLY A 190 -2.00 43.61 -1.27
C GLY A 190 -1.93 44.34 0.08
N PRO A 191 -1.96 45.69 0.07
CA PRO A 191 -1.89 46.46 1.31
C PRO A 191 -2.94 46.04 2.33
N ARG A 192 -2.51 45.84 3.59
CA ARG A 192 -3.34 45.32 4.67
C ARG A 192 -2.90 45.83 6.03
N HIS A 193 -3.84 45.94 6.95
CA HIS A 193 -3.62 46.09 8.39
C HIS A 193 -3.53 44.71 9.06
N LEU A 194 -2.88 44.65 10.23
CA LEU A 194 -3.08 43.57 11.18
C LEU A 194 -4.02 44.08 12.27
N VAL A 195 -5.14 43.39 12.46
CA VAL A 195 -6.13 43.71 13.49
C VAL A 195 -6.27 42.58 14.49
N ALA A 196 -6.75 42.91 15.69
CA ALA A 196 -6.98 41.94 16.74
C ALA A 196 -8.19 41.05 16.41
N LYS A 197 -8.00 39.74 16.40
CA LYS A 197 -9.09 38.76 16.28
C LYS A 197 -9.82 38.54 17.60
N LYS A 198 -9.13 38.74 18.72
CA LYS A 198 -9.60 38.44 20.07
C LYS A 198 -9.18 39.55 21.02
N LYS A 199 -9.93 39.72 22.11
CA LYS A 199 -9.51 40.58 23.22
C LYS A 199 -8.40 39.94 24.03
N GLY A 200 -7.46 40.74 24.50
CA GLY A 200 -6.35 40.27 25.32
C GLY A 200 -5.39 41.39 25.70
N VAL A 201 -4.41 41.05 26.52
CA VAL A 201 -3.29 41.96 26.86
C VAL A 201 -2.07 41.51 26.10
N ILE A 202 -1.45 42.41 25.34
CA ILE A 202 -0.29 42.10 24.51
C ILE A 202 0.89 41.74 25.43
N VAL A 203 1.48 40.57 25.21
CA VAL A 203 2.62 40.06 25.99
C VAL A 203 3.91 40.17 25.18
N ASP A 204 3.83 39.92 23.88
CA ASP A 204 4.95 40.01 22.97
C ASP A 204 4.46 40.45 21.59
N MET A 205 5.29 41.21 20.89
CA MET A 205 4.96 41.73 19.57
C MET A 205 6.23 41.83 18.72
N PHE A 206 6.15 41.27 17.53
CA PHE A 206 7.18 41.41 16.49
C PHE A 206 6.53 41.92 15.20
N VAL A 207 7.01 43.05 14.68
CA VAL A 207 6.49 43.66 13.45
C VAL A 207 7.62 43.72 12.42
N SER A 208 7.42 43.05 11.29
CA SER A 208 8.35 43.06 10.15
C SER A 208 8.07 44.23 9.21
N GLU A 209 6.80 44.44 8.85
CA GLU A 209 6.36 45.53 7.97
C GLU A 209 5.10 46.21 8.53
N GLY A 210 5.04 47.55 8.41
CA GLY A 210 3.96 48.40 8.94
C GLY A 210 4.37 49.21 10.18
N VAL A 211 3.41 49.93 10.76
CA VAL A 211 3.61 50.74 11.97
C VAL A 211 2.75 50.20 13.11
N ALA A 212 3.39 49.72 14.19
CA ALA A 212 2.68 49.29 15.40
C ALA A 212 1.87 50.46 15.98
N GLN A 213 0.58 50.22 16.26
CA GLN A 213 -0.32 51.20 16.88
C GLN A 213 -0.53 50.93 18.37
N VAL A 214 -0.09 49.76 18.85
CA VAL A 214 -0.22 49.28 20.22
C VAL A 214 1.14 48.77 20.71
N GLY A 215 1.35 48.82 22.02
CA GLY A 215 2.56 48.36 22.69
C GLY A 215 2.36 47.08 23.50
N VAL A 216 3.48 46.51 23.95
CA VAL A 216 3.46 45.44 24.96
C VAL A 216 2.81 45.98 26.24
N HIS A 217 1.94 45.17 26.85
CA HIS A 217 1.07 45.48 27.99
C HIS A 217 -0.21 46.26 27.69
N ASP A 218 -0.46 46.63 26.44
CA ASP A 218 -1.74 47.24 26.07
C ASP A 218 -2.86 46.19 26.02
N TYR A 219 -4.07 46.62 26.42
CA TYR A 219 -5.29 45.84 26.26
C TYR A 219 -5.95 46.20 24.92
N VAL A 220 -6.32 45.18 24.16
CA VAL A 220 -6.95 45.33 22.84
C VAL A 220 -8.26 44.55 22.77
N GLU A 221 -9.17 44.99 21.92
CA GLU A 221 -10.46 44.38 21.61
C GLU A 221 -10.50 43.88 20.16
N PRO A 222 -11.39 42.92 19.82
CA PRO A 222 -11.51 42.44 18.45
C PRO A 222 -11.85 43.58 17.49
N GLY A 223 -11.05 43.73 16.43
CA GLY A 223 -11.16 44.81 15.45
C GLY A 223 -10.15 45.94 15.63
N ASP A 224 -9.47 46.03 16.78
CA ASP A 224 -8.43 47.06 16.98
C ASP A 224 -7.26 46.87 16.02
N VAL A 225 -6.78 47.97 15.43
CA VAL A 225 -5.60 47.96 14.56
C VAL A 225 -4.35 47.77 15.40
N LEU A 226 -3.71 46.61 15.28
CA LEU A 226 -2.45 46.29 15.95
C LEU A 226 -1.26 46.86 15.20
N VAL A 227 -1.25 46.65 13.88
CA VAL A 227 -0.21 47.16 12.97
C VAL A 227 -0.88 47.80 11.76
N SER A 228 -0.57 49.08 11.54
CA SER A 228 -1.05 49.82 10.39
C SER A 228 -0.21 49.54 9.14
N GLY A 229 -0.86 49.18 8.03
CA GLY A 229 -0.24 49.13 6.70
C GLY A 229 -0.11 50.49 6.01
N LEU A 230 -0.47 51.59 6.70
CA LEU A 230 -0.29 52.96 6.21
C LEU A 230 0.95 53.56 6.89
N ILE A 231 2.02 53.72 6.12
CA ILE A 231 3.26 54.35 6.61
C ILE A 231 3.28 55.81 6.16
N GLY A 232 3.35 56.71 7.14
CA GLY A 232 3.52 58.15 6.94
C GLY A 232 2.50 58.97 7.70
N ASN A 233 2.97 59.89 8.54
CA ASN A 233 2.29 61.13 8.91
C ASN A 233 3.32 62.01 9.63
N GLU A 234 3.98 62.91 8.91
CA GLU A 234 4.28 64.22 9.48
C GLU A 234 3.22 65.18 8.93
N PRO A 235 2.41 65.83 9.78
CA PRO A 235 1.64 66.97 9.30
C PRO A 235 2.65 67.99 8.76
N PRO A 236 2.48 68.52 7.53
CA PRO A 236 3.36 69.59 7.08
C PRO A 236 3.30 70.73 8.11
N PRO A 237 4.44 71.35 8.46
CA PRO A 237 4.44 72.46 9.41
C PRO A 237 3.39 73.48 8.95
N VAL A 238 2.45 73.78 9.84
CA VAL A 238 1.41 74.77 9.59
C VAL A 238 2.07 76.14 9.54
N ASN A 239 2.53 76.55 8.35
CA ASN A 239 2.83 77.94 8.08
C ASN A 239 1.47 78.66 8.07
N LYS A 240 1.24 79.52 9.07
CA LYS A 240 -0.02 80.25 9.28
C LYS A 240 -0.36 81.28 8.19
N ASP A 241 0.47 81.41 7.16
CA ASP A 241 0.37 82.47 6.17
C ASP A 241 0.27 81.92 4.75
N GLN A 242 -0.81 81.19 4.43
CA GLN A 242 -1.37 81.17 3.07
C GLN A 242 -2.72 80.44 3.06
N LYS A 243 -3.79 81.20 2.79
CA LYS A 243 -5.10 80.70 2.39
C LYS A 243 -5.01 80.29 0.92
N ASP A 244 -4.50 79.11 0.63
CA ASP A 244 -4.76 78.45 -0.64
C ASP A 244 -5.28 77.03 -0.39
N LYS A 245 -6.42 76.73 -1.01
CA LYS A 245 -7.05 75.42 -0.99
C LYS A 245 -6.24 74.48 -1.88
N THR A 246 -5.11 73.99 -1.37
CA THR A 246 -4.32 72.98 -2.04
C THR A 246 -4.84 71.61 -1.61
N GLU A 247 -5.25 70.79 -2.58
CA GLU A 247 -5.64 69.40 -2.40
C GLU A 247 -4.58 68.67 -1.57
N GLN A 248 -4.97 68.16 -0.39
CA GLN A 248 -4.12 67.30 0.44
C GLN A 248 -3.83 66.02 -0.37
N LYS A 249 -2.68 65.97 -1.04
CA LYS A 249 -2.16 64.71 -1.59
C LYS A 249 -1.82 63.81 -0.42
N ASP A 250 -2.58 62.73 -0.28
CA ASP A 250 -2.31 61.69 0.69
C ASP A 250 -0.95 61.04 0.34
N THR A 251 0.07 61.32 1.16
CA THR A 251 1.45 60.84 0.94
C THR A 251 1.71 59.50 1.63
N ARG A 252 0.65 58.85 2.13
CA ARG A 252 0.72 57.57 2.84
C ARG A 252 1.21 56.47 1.91
N LYS A 253 2.30 55.82 2.29
CA LYS A 253 2.78 54.61 1.60
C LYS A 253 1.98 53.42 2.12
N HIS A 254 1.31 52.73 1.21
CA HIS A 254 0.59 51.49 1.49
C HIS A 254 1.57 50.32 1.49
N VAL A 255 1.57 49.52 2.57
CA VAL A 255 2.36 48.29 2.71
C VAL A 255 1.47 47.16 3.21
N ALA A 256 1.92 45.93 3.01
CA ALA A 256 1.27 44.76 3.60
C ALA A 256 1.80 44.56 5.02
N ALA A 257 1.05 44.98 6.04
CA ALA A 257 1.48 44.78 7.42
C ALA A 257 1.72 43.28 7.70
N THR A 258 2.89 42.96 8.26
CA THR A 258 3.31 41.61 8.62
C THR A 258 4.00 41.61 9.97
N GLY A 259 3.70 40.62 10.80
CA GLY A 259 4.16 40.52 12.16
C GLY A 259 3.32 39.54 12.97
N ASN A 260 3.80 39.22 14.16
CA ASN A 260 3.18 38.33 15.13
C ASN A 260 2.84 39.14 16.37
N VAL A 261 1.60 39.02 16.86
CA VAL A 261 1.14 39.74 18.05
C VAL A 261 0.58 38.75 19.04
N ILE A 262 1.41 38.38 20.02
CA ILE A 262 1.05 37.42 21.06
C ILE A 262 0.35 38.15 22.19
N ALA A 263 -0.92 37.82 22.42
CA ALA A 263 -1.69 38.35 23.52
C ALA A 263 -2.08 37.26 24.51
N ARG A 264 -2.16 37.65 25.78
CA ARG A 264 -2.75 36.84 26.84
C ARG A 264 -4.26 36.95 26.77
N THR A 265 -4.89 35.83 26.48
CA THR A 265 -6.34 35.67 26.37
C THR A 265 -6.84 34.70 27.45
N TRP A 266 -8.17 34.68 27.63
CA TRP A 266 -8.81 33.93 28.71
C TRP A 266 -9.99 33.12 28.21
N TYR A 267 -10.06 31.85 28.63
CA TYR A 267 -11.08 30.91 28.20
C TYR A 267 -11.76 30.25 29.39
N ASN A 268 -13.09 30.11 29.28
CA ASN A 268 -13.88 29.24 30.12
C ASN A 268 -14.22 27.99 29.31
N VAL A 269 -13.69 26.84 29.70
CA VAL A 269 -13.94 25.55 29.04
C VAL A 269 -14.68 24.65 30.01
N SER A 270 -15.79 24.08 29.54
CA SER A 270 -16.61 23.16 30.31
C SER A 270 -16.38 21.73 29.84
N ALA A 271 -16.01 20.84 30.74
CA ALA A 271 -15.89 19.41 30.46
C ALA A 271 -16.78 18.60 31.41
N ALA A 272 -17.40 17.55 30.87
CA ALA A 272 -18.26 16.66 31.64
C ALA A 272 -17.86 15.20 31.43
N VAL A 273 -17.56 14.49 32.52
CA VAL A 273 -17.14 13.09 32.50
C VAL A 273 -18.08 12.25 33.37
N PRO A 274 -18.68 11.17 32.84
CA PRO A 274 -19.51 10.27 33.63
C PRO A 274 -18.68 9.43 34.61
N LEU A 275 -19.20 9.26 35.84
CA LEU A 275 -18.62 8.38 36.87
C LEU A 275 -18.76 6.90 36.49
N GLU A 276 -19.85 6.55 35.82
CA GLU A 276 -20.06 5.22 35.27
C GLU A 276 -20.30 5.32 33.76
N GLU A 277 -19.46 4.64 32.99
CA GLU A 277 -19.55 4.63 31.53
C GLU A 277 -19.58 3.20 31.03
N THR A 278 -20.54 2.93 30.15
CA THR A 278 -20.66 1.64 29.46
C THR A 278 -20.34 1.87 28.00
N TYR A 279 -19.29 1.22 27.50
CA TYR A 279 -18.92 1.28 26.09
C TYR A 279 -18.59 -0.11 25.56
N THR A 280 -18.89 -0.32 24.29
CA THR A 280 -18.61 -1.59 23.62
C THR A 280 -17.26 -1.51 22.92
N VAL A 281 -16.41 -2.48 23.19
CA VAL A 281 -15.11 -2.64 22.52
C VAL A 281 -15.04 -3.98 21.81
N LEU A 282 -14.23 -4.05 20.76
CA LEU A 282 -13.89 -5.32 20.14
C LEU A 282 -12.98 -6.12 21.08
N SER A 283 -13.32 -7.38 21.34
CA SER A 283 -12.54 -8.24 22.26
C SER A 283 -11.18 -8.66 21.69
N GLY A 284 -11.02 -8.55 20.37
CA GLY A 284 -9.89 -9.07 19.61
C GLY A 284 -10.13 -10.49 19.07
N LYS A 285 -11.18 -11.19 19.51
CA LYS A 285 -11.62 -12.42 18.84
C LYS A 285 -12.34 -12.08 17.54
N GLN A 286 -12.06 -12.88 16.53
CA GLN A 286 -12.64 -12.74 15.20
C GLN A 286 -12.82 -14.10 14.56
N GLU A 287 -13.86 -14.23 13.74
CA GLU A 287 -14.08 -15.37 12.87
C GLU A 287 -14.14 -14.92 11.41
N ASN A 288 -13.58 -15.74 10.52
CA ASN A 288 -13.50 -15.43 9.10
C ASN A 288 -14.38 -16.40 8.30
N LYS A 289 -15.30 -15.84 7.53
CA LYS A 289 -16.13 -16.55 6.56
C LYS A 289 -15.68 -16.18 5.15
N TYR A 290 -15.66 -17.16 4.25
CA TYR A 290 -15.23 -16.96 2.87
C TYR A 290 -16.35 -17.35 1.91
N ALA A 291 -16.56 -16.54 0.89
CA ALA A 291 -17.54 -16.77 -0.16
C ALA A 291 -16.95 -16.44 -1.53
N ILE A 292 -17.36 -17.16 -2.58
CA ILE A 292 -17.11 -16.76 -3.96
C ILE A 292 -18.30 -15.90 -4.39
N GLN A 293 -18.03 -14.66 -4.80
CA GLN A 293 -19.03 -13.74 -5.31
C GLN A 293 -19.07 -13.80 -6.84
N PHE A 294 -20.27 -13.92 -7.39
CA PHE A 294 -20.53 -13.85 -8.83
C PHE A 294 -21.40 -12.61 -9.12
N GLY A 295 -20.84 -11.61 -9.80
CA GLY A 295 -21.44 -10.30 -10.01
C GLY A 295 -21.79 -9.60 -8.69
N ASP A 296 -22.80 -8.73 -8.72
CA ASP A 296 -23.18 -7.92 -7.54
C ASP A 296 -24.16 -8.62 -6.60
N SER A 297 -24.82 -9.69 -7.04
CA SER A 297 -26.00 -10.23 -6.34
C SER A 297 -25.87 -11.66 -5.82
N PHE A 298 -24.92 -12.46 -6.32
CA PHE A 298 -24.81 -13.87 -5.94
C PHE A 298 -23.53 -14.14 -5.16
N GLN A 299 -23.67 -14.70 -3.96
CA GLN A 299 -22.54 -15.12 -3.11
C GLN A 299 -22.70 -16.59 -2.73
N LEU A 300 -21.68 -17.38 -3.04
CA LEU A 300 -21.60 -18.80 -2.72
C LEU A 300 -20.63 -19.01 -1.55
N PRO A 301 -21.10 -19.34 -0.34
CA PRO A 301 -20.22 -19.58 0.81
C PRO A 301 -19.36 -20.83 0.55
N VAL A 302 -18.05 -20.68 0.78
CA VAL A 302 -17.06 -21.76 0.60
C VAL A 302 -16.43 -22.21 1.92
N TRP A 303 -16.43 -21.36 2.95
CA TRP A 303 -15.88 -21.68 4.26
C TRP A 303 -16.48 -20.81 5.38
N GLY A 304 -16.47 -21.31 6.62
CA GLY A 304 -17.03 -20.61 7.78
C GLY A 304 -18.55 -20.80 7.87
N PHE A 305 -19.01 -22.03 7.63
CA PHE A 305 -20.42 -22.39 7.71
C PHE A 305 -20.89 -22.39 9.17
N GLY A 306 -22.04 -21.78 9.45
CA GLY A 306 -22.65 -21.73 10.77
C GLY A 306 -22.80 -20.30 11.32
N GLU A 307 -23.56 -20.20 12.41
CA GLU A 307 -23.64 -18.99 13.23
C GLU A 307 -22.41 -18.92 14.15
N THR A 308 -21.96 -17.70 14.45
CA THR A 308 -20.84 -17.50 15.36
C THR A 308 -21.28 -17.71 16.81
N GLU A 309 -20.35 -18.08 17.67
CA GLU A 309 -20.61 -18.22 19.11
C GLU A 309 -20.69 -16.85 19.84
N PHE A 310 -20.54 -15.74 19.11
CA PHE A 310 -20.50 -14.40 19.67
C PHE A 310 -21.91 -13.91 20.03
N LYS A 311 -22.09 -13.49 21.28
CA LYS A 311 -23.37 -12.93 21.76
C LYS A 311 -23.71 -11.57 21.13
N ASP A 312 -22.68 -10.77 20.86
CA ASP A 312 -22.76 -9.48 20.16
C ASP A 312 -21.56 -9.43 19.21
N SER A 313 -21.79 -9.04 17.96
CA SER A 313 -20.76 -9.04 16.93
C SER A 313 -20.89 -7.86 15.98
N GLN A 314 -19.78 -7.51 15.34
CA GLN A 314 -19.73 -6.55 14.25
C GLN A 314 -19.13 -7.23 13.02
N GLU A 315 -19.85 -7.19 11.90
CA GLU A 315 -19.38 -7.76 10.65
C GLU A 315 -18.68 -6.71 9.78
N GLN A 316 -17.60 -7.13 9.12
CA GLN A 316 -16.93 -6.36 8.07
C GLN A 316 -16.68 -7.27 6.87
N THR A 317 -17.29 -6.93 5.74
CA THR A 317 -17.15 -7.67 4.48
C THR A 317 -16.21 -6.95 3.52
N SER A 318 -15.26 -7.70 2.95
CA SER A 318 -14.34 -7.23 1.91
C SER A 318 -14.41 -8.17 0.72
N VAL A 319 -14.63 -7.62 -0.48
CA VAL A 319 -14.73 -8.38 -1.72
C VAL A 319 -13.58 -8.01 -2.63
N ARG A 320 -12.85 -9.02 -3.11
CA ARG A 320 -11.77 -8.84 -4.07
C ARG A 320 -12.13 -9.46 -5.40
N HIS A 321 -12.51 -8.63 -6.37
CA HIS A 321 -12.78 -9.05 -7.74
C HIS A 321 -11.52 -9.55 -8.44
N LEU A 322 -11.67 -10.62 -9.23
CA LEU A 322 -10.62 -11.09 -10.13
C LEU A 322 -10.55 -10.13 -11.31
N ARG A 323 -9.32 -9.71 -11.67
CA ARG A 323 -9.08 -8.82 -12.81
C ARG A 323 -8.29 -9.53 -13.89
N PHE A 324 -8.70 -9.32 -15.13
CA PHE A 324 -7.96 -9.73 -16.31
C PHE A 324 -7.67 -8.49 -17.16
N LEU A 325 -6.42 -8.03 -17.14
CA LEU A 325 -6.01 -6.72 -17.68
C LEU A 325 -6.85 -5.57 -17.07
N ARG A 326 -7.55 -4.79 -17.91
CA ARG A 326 -8.44 -3.68 -17.51
C ARG A 326 -9.88 -4.12 -17.24
N TRP A 327 -10.21 -5.40 -17.42
CA TRP A 327 -11.56 -5.91 -17.19
C TRP A 327 -11.68 -6.50 -15.78
N GLU A 328 -12.67 -6.02 -15.04
CA GLU A 328 -13.10 -6.64 -13.79
C GLU A 328 -14.03 -7.80 -14.14
N LEU A 329 -13.60 -9.02 -13.81
CA LEU A 329 -14.41 -10.21 -14.06
C LEU A 329 -15.58 -10.20 -13.07
N PRO A 330 -16.75 -10.75 -13.46
CA PRO A 330 -17.90 -10.88 -12.57
C PRO A 330 -17.69 -12.00 -11.53
N ILE A 331 -16.47 -12.28 -11.11
CA ILE A 331 -16.13 -13.30 -10.13
C ILE A 331 -15.12 -12.69 -9.14
N GLY A 332 -15.42 -12.80 -7.84
CA GLY A 332 -14.59 -12.28 -6.77
C GLY A 332 -14.53 -13.21 -5.57
N MET A 333 -13.54 -12.99 -4.71
CA MET A 333 -13.41 -13.66 -3.42
C MET A 333 -13.86 -12.70 -2.32
N GLY A 334 -14.96 -13.02 -1.67
CA GLY A 334 -15.48 -12.34 -0.49
C GLY A 334 -14.90 -12.92 0.79
N LYS A 335 -14.47 -12.03 1.70
CA LYS A 335 -14.09 -12.34 3.07
C LYS A 335 -14.95 -11.51 4.01
N THR A 336 -15.74 -12.17 4.84
CA THR A 336 -16.48 -11.54 5.94
C THR A 336 -15.75 -11.85 7.23
N THR A 337 -15.32 -10.81 7.93
CA THR A 337 -14.69 -10.92 9.26
C THR A 337 -15.70 -10.45 10.28
N GLU A 338 -16.04 -11.33 11.21
CA GLU A 338 -16.98 -11.05 12.28
C GLU A 338 -16.19 -10.88 13.58
N TYR A 339 -16.28 -9.70 14.20
CA TYR A 339 -15.55 -9.34 15.41
C TYR A 339 -16.46 -9.43 16.62
N GLU A 340 -16.01 -10.08 17.69
CA GLU A 340 -16.75 -10.16 18.96
C GLU A 340 -16.77 -8.79 19.65
N ARG A 341 -17.96 -8.32 19.99
CA ARG A 341 -18.20 -7.10 20.75
C ARG A 341 -18.37 -7.45 22.23
N VAL A 342 -17.60 -6.79 23.09
CA VAL A 342 -17.68 -6.94 24.54
C VAL A 342 -17.99 -5.58 25.16
N THR A 343 -19.10 -5.54 25.89
CA THR A 343 -19.49 -4.37 26.67
C THR A 343 -18.65 -4.30 27.94
N LYS A 344 -17.89 -3.22 28.09
CA LYS A 344 -17.12 -2.92 29.30
C LYS A 344 -17.82 -1.82 30.08
N GLN A 345 -17.95 -2.02 31.38
CA GLN A 345 -18.40 -1.00 32.32
C GLN A 345 -17.17 -0.49 33.07
N VAL A 346 -16.92 0.81 32.96
CA VAL A 346 -15.85 1.47 33.70
C VAL A 346 -16.51 2.33 34.76
N LYS A 347 -16.16 2.06 36.02
CA LYS A 347 -16.50 2.90 37.17
C LYS A 347 -15.26 3.70 37.53
N ARG A 348 -15.41 5.02 37.55
CA ARG A 348 -14.34 5.96 37.89
C ARG A 348 -14.58 6.51 39.29
N THR A 349 -13.50 6.77 40.01
CA THR A 349 -13.58 7.61 41.20
C THR A 349 -13.82 9.06 40.79
N LYS A 350 -14.27 9.88 41.74
CA LYS A 350 -14.46 11.32 41.52
C LYS A 350 -13.16 11.99 41.07
N GLU A 351 -12.04 11.65 41.69
CA GLU A 351 -10.72 12.20 41.38
C GLU A 351 -10.25 11.81 39.96
N GLU A 352 -10.47 10.56 39.56
CA GLU A 352 -10.17 10.10 38.19
C GLU A 352 -11.02 10.83 37.14
N ALA A 353 -12.31 11.05 37.43
CA ALA A 353 -13.19 11.79 36.55
C ALA A 353 -12.79 13.27 36.43
N ILE A 354 -12.34 13.90 37.51
CA ILE A 354 -11.80 15.27 37.51
C ILE A 354 -10.54 15.34 36.63
N ALA A 355 -9.56 14.45 36.85
CA ALA A 355 -8.32 14.43 36.08
C ALA A 355 -8.57 14.19 34.57
N GLN A 356 -9.53 13.31 34.24
CA GLN A 356 -9.94 13.10 32.86
C GLN A 356 -10.64 14.32 32.26
N ALA A 357 -11.50 15.00 33.03
CA ALA A 357 -12.19 16.21 32.58
C ALA A 357 -11.20 17.36 32.32
N GLU A 358 -10.19 17.55 33.17
CA GLU A 358 -9.10 18.50 32.94
C GLU A 358 -8.34 18.19 31.64
N LYS A 359 -7.98 16.92 31.43
CA LYS A 359 -7.28 16.49 30.22
C LYS A 359 -8.10 16.76 28.96
N LEU A 360 -9.40 16.43 28.99
CA LEU A 360 -10.32 16.68 27.88
C LEU A 360 -10.47 18.18 27.59
N ALA A 361 -10.67 18.99 28.63
CA ALA A 361 -10.79 20.45 28.48
C ALA A 361 -9.51 21.07 27.88
N LYS A 362 -8.33 20.61 28.32
CA LYS A 362 -7.06 21.08 27.76
C LYS A 362 -6.91 20.69 26.29
N GLN A 363 -7.29 19.47 25.91
CA GLN A 363 -7.25 19.02 24.51
C GLN A 363 -8.21 19.81 23.63
N ASP A 364 -9.43 20.03 24.10
CA ASP A 364 -10.45 20.81 23.40
C ASP A 364 -10.00 22.26 23.18
N LEU A 365 -9.44 22.88 24.23
CA LEU A 365 -8.86 24.22 24.12
C LEU A 365 -7.72 24.27 23.11
N GLN A 366 -6.78 23.33 23.15
CA GLN A 366 -5.65 23.29 22.21
C GLN A 366 -6.11 23.18 20.75
N LEU A 367 -7.16 22.39 20.48
CA LEU A 367 -7.77 22.31 19.15
C LEU A 367 -8.39 23.65 18.71
N GLN A 368 -8.92 24.44 19.64
CA GLN A 368 -9.52 25.74 19.37
C GLN A 368 -8.49 26.87 19.15
N VAL A 369 -7.39 26.88 19.92
CA VAL A 369 -6.36 27.96 19.86
C VAL A 369 -5.23 27.66 18.88
N GLY A 370 -5.04 26.40 18.47
CA GLY A 370 -3.97 25.96 17.58
C GLY A 370 -2.76 25.40 18.32
N ALA A 371 -1.85 24.75 17.60
CA ALA A 371 -0.69 24.08 18.19
C ALA A 371 0.37 25.06 18.73
N ASP A 372 0.43 26.28 18.18
CA ASP A 372 1.44 27.29 18.50
C ASP A 372 1.07 28.15 19.72
N ALA A 373 -0.11 27.92 20.30
CA ALA A 373 -0.59 28.64 21.48
C ALA A 373 -0.14 27.98 22.79
N ASP A 374 0.37 28.81 23.70
CA ASP A 374 0.92 28.38 24.98
C ASP A 374 -0.08 28.56 26.12
N ILE A 375 -0.53 27.45 26.71
CA ILE A 375 -1.39 27.46 27.90
C ILE A 375 -0.53 27.71 29.15
N ILE A 376 -0.64 28.91 29.72
CA ILE A 376 0.17 29.36 30.86
C ILE A 376 -0.35 28.79 32.18
N SER A 377 -1.65 28.90 32.40
CA SER A 377 -2.27 28.49 33.66
C SER A 377 -3.66 27.95 33.45
N GLN A 378 -4.06 27.08 34.39
CA GLN A 378 -5.39 26.49 34.47
C GLN A 378 -5.88 26.61 35.91
N LYS A 379 -7.16 26.96 36.09
CA LYS A 379 -7.80 27.01 37.41
C LYS A 379 -9.22 26.46 37.32
N ILE A 380 -9.57 25.54 38.22
CA ILE A 380 -10.94 25.07 38.37
C ILE A 380 -11.76 26.20 39.00
N LEU A 381 -12.77 26.70 38.28
CA LEU A 381 -13.72 27.69 38.80
C LEU A 381 -14.88 27.02 39.51
N HIS A 382 -15.38 25.93 38.93
CA HIS A 382 -16.53 25.23 39.46
C HIS A 382 -16.41 23.73 39.23
N GLU A 383 -16.79 22.97 40.24
CA GLU A 383 -16.85 21.52 40.24
C GLU A 383 -18.23 21.10 40.77
N THR A 384 -19.01 20.41 39.95
CA THR A 384 -20.32 19.89 40.35
C THR A 384 -20.43 18.43 39.97
N VAL A 385 -21.05 17.64 40.84
CA VAL A 385 -21.46 16.27 40.52
C VAL A 385 -22.98 16.25 40.38
N GLU A 386 -23.46 16.12 39.16
CA GLU A 386 -24.89 16.10 38.84
C GLU A 386 -25.19 14.94 37.90
N ASN A 387 -26.29 14.23 38.14
CA ASN A 387 -26.77 13.15 37.27
C ASN A 387 -25.70 12.08 36.96
N GLY A 388 -24.86 11.73 37.94
CA GLY A 388 -23.79 10.74 37.77
C GLY A 388 -22.60 11.20 36.91
N LYS A 389 -22.51 12.51 36.61
CA LYS A 389 -21.40 13.10 35.86
C LYS A 389 -20.70 14.16 36.70
N VAL A 390 -19.38 14.20 36.59
CA VAL A 390 -18.57 15.31 37.09
C VAL A 390 -18.51 16.38 36.00
N LYS A 391 -19.02 17.57 36.29
CA LYS A 391 -18.92 18.76 35.43
C LYS A 391 -17.86 19.69 36.02
N LEU A 392 -16.89 20.08 35.20
CA LEU A 392 -15.88 21.06 35.54
C LEU A 392 -15.99 22.27 34.63
N ILE A 393 -15.90 23.46 35.22
CA ILE A 393 -15.66 24.71 34.50
C ILE A 393 -14.24 25.15 34.83
N LEU A 394 -13.39 25.16 33.81
CA LEU A 394 -11.97 25.49 33.91
C LEU A 394 -11.73 26.85 33.27
N TYR A 395 -10.95 27.68 33.96
CA TYR A 395 -10.44 28.94 33.47
C TYR A 395 -8.99 28.78 33.03
N PHE A 396 -8.73 29.11 31.77
CA PHE A 396 -7.40 29.04 31.18
C PHE A 396 -6.88 30.43 30.84
N GLN A 397 -5.58 30.63 31.04
CA GLN A 397 -4.82 31.76 30.50
C GLN A 397 -3.93 31.24 29.39
N VAL A 398 -4.05 31.81 28.20
CA VAL A 398 -3.35 31.35 26.99
C VAL A 398 -2.61 32.52 26.38
N ASN A 399 -1.36 32.32 25.98
CA ASN A 399 -0.65 33.21 25.07
C ASN A 399 -0.85 32.67 23.66
N GLU A 400 -1.49 33.45 22.79
CA GLU A 400 -1.74 33.06 21.40
C GLU A 400 -1.56 34.26 20.48
N ASP A 401 -1.26 34.01 19.20
CA ASP A 401 -1.24 35.06 18.18
C ASP A 401 -2.68 35.50 17.87
N ILE A 402 -2.96 36.77 18.09
CA ILE A 402 -4.28 37.37 17.85
C ILE A 402 -4.31 38.21 16.58
N ALA A 403 -3.21 38.32 15.83
CA ALA A 403 -3.16 39.10 14.60
C ALA A 403 -3.92 38.42 13.47
N THR A 404 -4.80 39.17 12.80
CA THR A 404 -5.44 38.75 11.55
C THR A 404 -5.33 39.85 10.50
N SER A 405 -5.13 39.46 9.24
CA SER A 405 -5.03 40.42 8.14
C SER A 405 -6.38 41.03 7.78
N GLN A 406 -6.44 42.35 7.69
CA GLN A 406 -7.59 43.10 7.15
C GLN A 406 -7.14 43.93 5.95
N PRO A 407 -7.71 43.74 4.75
CA PRO A 407 -7.33 44.52 3.56
C PRO A 407 -7.66 46.00 3.72
N ILE A 408 -6.82 46.88 3.17
CA ILE A 408 -7.08 48.33 3.15
C ILE A 408 -8.07 48.62 2.02
N SER A 409 -9.28 49.07 2.35
CA SER A 409 -10.24 49.54 1.35
C SER A 409 -9.86 50.96 0.90
N GLN A 410 -9.93 51.25 -0.39
CA GLN A 410 -9.73 52.61 -0.92
C GLN A 410 -10.93 53.50 -0.53
N GLY A 411 -10.96 54.00 0.71
CA GLY A 411 -12.04 54.85 1.20
C GLY A 411 -11.99 55.28 2.66
N ASP A 412 -11.05 54.76 3.47
CA ASP A 412 -10.86 55.13 4.89
C ASP A 412 -9.74 56.16 5.12
#